data_AF-A0A9E4M376-F1
#
_entry.id   AF-A0A9E4M376-F1
#
_cell.length_a   1.000
_cell.length_b   1.000
_cell.length_c   1.000
_cell.angle_alpha   90.00
_cell.angle_beta   90.00
_cell.angle_gamma   90.00
#
_symmetry.space_group_name_H-M   'P 1'
#
loop_
_entity.id
_entity.type
_entity.pdbx_description
1 polymer ?
#
loop_
_entity_poly.entity_id
_entity_poly.type
_entity_poly.pdbx_seq_one_letter_code
_entity_poly.pdbx_strand_id
1 'polypeptide(L)' 'MITCGTQGEARAGLEEAKRILSKLGVALNAKKTRIVHVKHGFEFLGYTIKQGQGPL' A
#
# COMPACT_ATOMS: atom_id res chain seq x y z
N MET A 1 -5.30 3.47 0.19
CA MET A 1 -3.83 3.31 0.19
C MET A 1 -3.33 3.71 1.57
N ILE A 2 -2.30 3.05 2.09
CA ILE A 2 -1.63 3.42 3.34
C ILE A 2 -0.17 3.69 2.99
N THR A 3 0.38 4.80 3.47
CA THR A 3 1.80 5.16 3.31
C THR A 3 2.56 4.87 4.59
N CYS A 4 3.74 4.27 4.47
CA CYS A 4 4.59 3.90 5.60
C CYS A 4 6.03 4.34 5.33
N GLY A 5 6.79 4.64 6.38
CA GLY A 5 8.21 4.99 6.28
C GLY A 5 9.12 3.77 6.11
N THR A 6 8.67 2.60 6.58
CA THR A 6 9.46 1.36 6.51
C THR A 6 8.65 0.16 6.01
N GLN A 7 9.34 -0.89 5.56
CA GLN A 7 8.69 -2.15 5.19
C GLN A 7 8.04 -2.84 6.40
N GLY A 8 8.61 -2.69 7.59
CA GLY A 8 8.04 -3.23 8.84
C GLY A 8 6.68 -2.60 9.16
N GLU A 9 6.60 -1.27 9.11
CA GLU A 9 5.35 -0.53 9.26
C GLU A 9 4.30 -0.92 8.21
N ALA A 10 4.71 -1.10 6.95
CA ALA A 10 3.79 -1.52 5.89
C ALA A 10 3.19 -2.91 6.14
N ARG A 11 4.00 -3.85 6.66
CA ARG A 11 3.50 -5.19 7.05
C ARG A 11 2.56 -5.10 8.24
N ALA A 12 2.92 -4.33 9.27
CA ALA A 12 2.08 -4.12 10.44
C ALA A 12 0.72 -3.49 10.06
N GLY A 13 0.73 -2.47 9.19
CA GLY A 13 -0.48 -1.84 8.66
C GLY A 13 -1.35 -2.79 7.85
N LEU A 14 -0.74 -3.71 7.08
CA LEU A 14 -1.50 -4.73 6.35
C LEU A 14 -2.20 -5.71 7.30
N GLU A 15 -1.52 -6.18 8.34
CA GLU A 15 -2.12 -7.08 9.35
C GLU A 15 -3.23 -6.39 10.14
N GLU A 16 -3.03 -5.13 10.51
CA GLU A 16 -4.06 -4.36 11.22
C GLU A 16 -5.28 -4.10 10.33
N ALA A 17 -5.08 -3.77 9.05
CA ALA A 17 -6.17 -3.64 8.09
C ALA A 17 -6.96 -4.95 7.94
N LYS A 18 -6.29 -6.10 7.86
CA LYS A 18 -6.96 -7.41 7.82
C LYS A 18 -7.82 -7.63 9.07
N ARG A 19 -7.29 -7.32 10.26
CA ARG A 19 -7.99 -7.47 11.54
C ARG A 19 -9.22 -6.60 11.67
N ILE A 20 -9.16 -5.37 11.17
CA ILE A 20 -10.31 -4.45 11.16
C ILE A 20 -11.36 -4.92 10.15
N LEU A 21 -10.94 -5.23 8.93
CA LEU A 21 -11.84 -5.64 7.85
C LEU A 21 -12.57 -6.94 8.16
N SER A 22 -11.92 -7.89 8.84
CA SER A 22 -12.57 -9.13 9.25
C SER A 22 -13.74 -8.90 10.21
N LYS A 23 -13.61 -7.92 11.12
CA LYS A 23 -14.71 -7.51 12.02
C LYS A 23 -15.88 -6.85 11.27
N LEU A 24 -15.62 -6.29 10.10
CA LEU A 24 -16.63 -5.69 9.21
C LEU A 24 -17.21 -6.70 8.21
N GLY A 25 -16.79 -7.97 8.26
CA GLY A 25 -17.28 -9.02 7.35
C GLY A 25 -16.72 -8.93 5.93
N VAL A 26 -15.62 -8.21 5.71
CA VAL A 26 -14.99 -8.05 4.40
C VAL A 26 -13.53 -8.51 4.44
N ALA A 27 -12.97 -8.90 3.29
CA ALA A 27 -11.62 -9.42 3.17
C ALA A 27 -10.80 -8.67 2.11
N LEU A 28 -9.49 -8.60 2.31
CA LEU A 28 -8.56 -8.09 1.32
C LEU A 28 -8.38 -9.10 0.18
N ASN A 29 -8.36 -8.62 -1.06
CA ASN A 29 -8.11 -9.46 -2.22
C ASN A 29 -6.61 -9.75 -2.37
N ALA A 30 -6.21 -11.01 -2.18
CA ALA A 30 -4.81 -11.42 -2.20
C ALA A 30 -4.06 -11.12 -3.52
N LYS A 31 -4.76 -11.11 -4.66
CA LYS A 31 -4.15 -10.79 -5.97
C LYS A 31 -3.92 -9.28 -6.15
N LYS A 32 -4.81 -8.45 -5.57
CA LYS A 32 -4.77 -6.98 -5.74
C LYS A 32 -3.99 -6.27 -4.62
N THR A 33 -3.92 -6.85 -3.43
CA THR A 33 -3.22 -6.26 -2.27
C THR A 33 -1.73 -6.56 -2.32
N ARG A 34 -0.91 -5.51 -2.40
CA ARG A 34 0.55 -5.63 -2.48
C ARG A 34 1.22 -4.49 -1.70
N ILE A 35 2.35 -4.79 -1.07
CA ILE A 35 3.27 -3.77 -0.54
C ILE A 35 4.24 -3.43 -1.68
N VAL A 36 4.33 -2.16 -2.03
CA VAL A 36 5.16 -1.64 -3.12
C VAL A 36 6.04 -0.51 -2.61
N HIS A 37 7.16 -0.25 -3.29
CA HIS A 37 7.98 0.93 -3.01
C HIS A 37 7.75 1.97 -4.11
N VAL A 38 7.54 3.23 -3.72
CA VAL A 38 7.29 4.36 -4.63
C VAL A 38 8.37 4.56 -5.71
N LYS A 39 9.59 4.03 -5.50
CA LYS A 39 10.69 4.02 -6.49
C LYS A 39 10.34 3.23 -7.74
N HIS A 40 9.59 2.14 -7.61
CA HIS A 40 9.20 1.27 -8.72
C HIS A 40 7.91 1.72 -9.40
N GLY A 41 7.21 2.70 -8.82
CA GLY A 41 5.93 3.17 -9.30
C GLY A 41 4.76 2.22 -8.99
N PHE A 42 3.56 2.77 -8.94
CA PHE A 42 2.31 2.02 -8.88
C PHE A 42 1.14 2.85 -9.40
N GLU A 43 0.06 2.18 -9.80
CA GLU A 43 -1.16 2.84 -10.25
C GLU A 43 -2.16 3.04 -9.11
N PHE A 44 -2.77 4.21 -9.07
CA PHE A 44 -3.85 4.52 -8.14
C PHE A 44 -4.85 5.47 -8.80
N LEU A 45 -6.12 5.04 -8.88
CA LEU A 45 -7.23 5.84 -9.44
C LEU A 45 -6.96 6.42 -10.84
N GLY A 46 -6.26 5.68 -11.70
CA GLY A 46 -5.94 6.11 -13.07
C GLY A 46 -4.66 6.94 -13.20
N TYR A 47 -3.93 7.18 -12.10
CA TYR A 47 -2.66 7.89 -12.11
C TYR A 47 -1.50 6.95 -11.77
N THR A 48 -0.35 7.15 -12.41
CA THR A 48 0.91 6.51 -12.01
C THR A 48 1.61 7.37 -10.95
N ILE A 49 1.82 6.81 -9.76
CA ILE A 49 2.56 7.44 -8.67
C ILE A 49 3.96 6.83 -8.65
N LYS A 50 5.00 7.66 -8.78
CA LYS A 50 6.42 7.24 -8.70
C LYS A 50 7.26 8.32 -8.01
N GLN A 51 8.42 7.94 -7.46
CA GLN A 51 9.37 8.91 -6.91
C GLN A 51 9.86 9.86 -8.01
N GLY A 52 9.66 11.16 -7.81
CA GLY A 52 10.26 12.19 -8.64
C GLY A 52 11.78 12.25 -8.47
N GLN A 53 12.49 12.54 -9.56
CA GLN A 53 13.85 13.05 -9.47
C GLN A 53 13.69 14.52 -9.09
N GLY A 54 14.27 14.96 -7.96
CA GLY A 54 14.16 16.35 -7.51
C GLY A 54 14.72 17.34 -8.53
N PRO A 55 14.61 18.67 -8.29
CA PRO A 55 15.15 19.65 -9.21
C PRO A 55 16.67 19.49 -9.35
N LEU A 56 17.15 19.58 -10.60
CA LEU A 56 18.55 19.77 -10.96
C LEU A 56 19.09 21.09 -10.38
#